data_AF-A0A9D6YN15-F1
#
_entry.id   AF-A0A9D6YN15-F1
#
_cell.length_a   1.000
_cell.length_b   1.000
_cell.length_c   1.000
_cell.angle_alpha   90.00
_cell.angle_beta   90.00
_cell.angle_gamma   90.00
#
_symmetry.space_group_name_H-M   'P 1'
#
loop_
_entity.id
_entity.type
_entity.pdbx_description
1 polymer ?
#
loop_
_entity_poly.entity_id
_entity_poly.type
_entity_poly.pdbx_seq_one_letter_code
_entity_poly.pdbx_strand_id
1 'polypeptide(L)'
;MKKITPEESAQMPIKGTGNSSQFYKAIISLHIGEVLFISKKEFTLSRSPARICRTIMKRFPDVKYRFGEVADGSGWKVERLEVKKP
;
A
#
# COMPACT_ATOMS: atom_id res chain seq x y z
N MET A 1 -13.10 -9.23 26.77
CA MET A 1 -11.71 -8.84 26.41
C MET A 1 -10.75 -9.80 27.09
N LYS A 2 -9.80 -10.41 26.37
CA LYS A 2 -8.80 -11.34 26.93
C LYS A 2 -7.41 -10.69 26.91
N LYS A 3 -6.62 -10.89 27.97
CA LYS A 3 -5.18 -10.57 27.98
C LYS A 3 -4.43 -11.79 27.44
N ILE A 4 -3.59 -11.60 26.43
CA ILE A 4 -2.69 -12.63 25.88
C ILE A 4 -1.27 -12.41 26.41
N THR A 5 -0.49 -13.47 26.54
CA THR A 5 0.92 -13.43 26.95
C THR A 5 1.81 -12.92 25.80
N PRO A 6 2.99 -12.33 26.09
CA PRO A 6 3.89 -11.79 25.07
C PRO A 6 4.35 -12.84 24.04
N GLU A 7 4.43 -14.11 24.45
CA GLU A 7 4.77 -15.24 23.57
C GLU A 7 3.64 -15.55 22.56
N GLU A 8 2.38 -15.48 22.99
CA GLU A 8 1.21 -15.60 22.08
C GLU A 8 1.12 -14.38 21.15
N SER A 9 1.47 -13.19 21.63
CA SER A 9 1.53 -11.99 20.80
C SER A 9 2.62 -12.05 19.72
N ALA A 10 3.73 -12.75 19.96
CA ALA A 10 4.82 -12.88 18.99
C ALA A 10 4.47 -13.85 17.83
N GLN A 11 3.65 -14.86 18.10
CA GLN A 11 3.15 -15.80 17.08
C GLN A 11 1.95 -15.25 16.29
N MET A 12 1.32 -14.17 16.78
CA MET A 12 0.30 -13.45 16.05
C MET A 12 0.98 -12.39 15.16
N PRO A 13 1.02 -12.57 13.82
CA PRO A 13 1.57 -11.55 12.95
C PRO A 13 0.79 -10.25 13.13
N ILE A 14 1.44 -9.24 13.72
CA ILE A 14 0.84 -7.93 13.91
C ILE A 14 0.56 -7.37 12.52
N LYS A 15 -0.72 -7.28 12.20
CA LYS A 15 -1.23 -6.73 10.96
C LYS A 15 -0.84 -5.25 10.95
N GLY A 16 0.23 -4.89 10.23
CA GLY A 16 0.75 -3.53 10.22
C GLY A 16 -0.38 -2.54 9.88
N THR A 17 -0.83 -1.77 10.86
CA THR A 17 -2.00 -0.90 10.77
C THR A 17 -1.57 0.48 10.27
N GLY A 18 -2.01 0.87 9.07
CA GLY A 18 -1.91 2.26 8.59
C GLY A 18 -0.59 2.62 7.89
N ASN A 19 0.00 3.77 8.26
CA ASN A 19 1.17 4.35 7.57
C ASN A 19 2.47 3.55 7.76
N SER A 20 2.46 2.55 8.65
CA SER A 20 3.59 1.64 8.89
C SER A 20 3.51 0.36 8.07
N SER A 21 2.45 0.15 7.28
CA SER A 21 2.32 -1.04 6.44
C SER A 21 3.39 -1.07 5.35
N GLN A 22 3.94 -2.26 5.07
CA GLN A 22 4.92 -2.47 4.01
C GLN A 22 4.43 -1.93 2.65
N PHE A 23 3.13 -2.04 2.36
CA PHE A 23 2.52 -1.47 1.16
C PHE A 23 2.62 0.06 1.09
N TYR A 24 2.44 0.77 2.21
CA TYR A 24 2.58 2.23 2.23
C TYR A 24 4.02 2.64 1.89
N LYS A 25 5.00 1.96 2.52
CA LYS A 25 6.42 2.17 2.28
C LYS A 25 6.83 1.82 0.84
N ALA A 26 6.33 0.71 0.31
CA ALA A 26 6.60 0.31 -1.07
C ALA A 26 6.05 1.32 -2.08
N ILE A 27 4.82 1.83 -1.86
CA ILE A 27 4.21 2.81 -2.77
C ILE A 27 4.94 4.16 -2.71
N ILE A 28 5.33 4.64 -1.52
CA ILE A 28 6.03 5.94 -1.41
C ILE A 28 7.46 5.90 -1.96
N SER A 29 8.12 4.75 -1.89
CA SER A 29 9.47 4.55 -2.43
C SER A 29 9.52 4.33 -3.95
N LEU A 30 8.38 4.26 -4.64
CA LEU A 30 8.36 4.16 -6.10
C LEU A 30 8.96 5.39 -6.76
N HIS A 31 9.94 5.17 -7.63
CA HIS A 31 10.49 6.21 -8.50
C HIS A 31 9.58 6.46 -9.71
N ILE A 32 9.76 7.62 -10.35
CA ILE A 32 8.99 8.01 -11.54
C ILE A 32 9.21 6.97 -12.65
N GLY A 33 8.12 6.49 -13.24
CA GLY A 33 8.16 5.45 -14.28
C GLY A 33 8.20 4.02 -13.73
N GLU A 34 8.35 3.82 -12.42
CA GLU A 34 8.27 2.48 -11.82
C GLU A 34 6.84 2.01 -11.59
N VAL A 35 6.70 0.69 -11.60
CA VAL A 35 5.45 -0.03 -11.40
C VAL A 35 5.61 -1.04 -10.26
N LEU A 36 4.72 -0.95 -9.29
CA LEU A 36 4.54 -1.93 -8.22
C LEU A 36 3.31 -2.79 -8.51
N PHE A 37 3.49 -4.11 -8.46
CA PHE A 37 2.39 -5.05 -8.41
C PHE A 37 2.15 -5.51 -6.98
N ILE A 38 0.89 -5.47 -6.55
CA ILE A 38 0.44 -5.87 -5.21
C ILE A 38 -0.49 -7.06 -5.39
N SER A 39 0.00 -8.26 -5.07
CA SER A 39 -0.80 -9.47 -5.13
C SER A 39 -1.94 -9.44 -4.11
N LYS A 40 -3.13 -9.90 -4.51
CA LYS A 40 -4.29 -10.01 -3.63
C LYS A 40 -4.06 -10.96 -2.45
N LYS A 41 -3.23 -11.99 -2.65
CA LYS A 41 -2.86 -12.95 -1.60
C LYS A 41 -1.96 -12.33 -0.53
N GLU A 42 -1.07 -11.43 -0.95
CA GLU A 42 -0.12 -10.75 -0.05
C GLU A 42 -0.75 -9.53 0.61
N PHE A 43 -1.77 -8.94 -0.03
CA PHE A 43 -2.44 -7.75 0.47
C PHE A 43 -3.29 -8.06 1.70
N THR A 44 -2.69 -7.89 2.86
CA THR A 44 -3.32 -8.16 4.16
C THR A 44 -4.14 -6.98 4.70
N LEU A 45 -4.16 -5.83 4.03
CA LEU A 45 -4.83 -4.63 4.56
C LEU A 45 -6.33 -4.62 4.27
N SER A 46 -7.11 -4.16 5.25
CA SER A 46 -8.56 -3.98 5.12
C SER A 46 -8.95 -2.82 4.21
N ARG A 47 -8.02 -1.89 3.91
CA ARG A 47 -8.24 -0.75 3.02
C ARG A 47 -7.68 -1.05 1.65
N SER A 48 -8.42 -0.81 0.58
CA SER A 48 -7.93 -0.98 -0.79
C SER A 48 -6.66 -0.15 -1.05
N PRO A 49 -5.72 -0.63 -1.89
CA PRO A 49 -4.49 0.10 -2.21
C PRO A 49 -4.76 1.45 -2.88
N ALA A 50 -5.89 1.61 -3.56
CA ALA A 50 -6.39 2.88 -4.05
C ALA A 50 -6.50 3.95 -2.94
N ARG A 51 -6.98 3.57 -1.74
CA ARG A 51 -7.13 4.48 -0.59
C ARG A 51 -5.76 4.88 -0.01
N ILE A 52 -4.79 3.97 -0.06
CA ILE A 52 -3.40 4.24 0.31
C ILE A 52 -2.80 5.27 -0.64
N CYS A 53 -2.90 5.02 -1.95
CA CYS A 53 -2.41 5.95 -2.99
C CYS A 53 -3.03 7.34 -2.83
N ARG A 54 -4.36 7.43 -2.66
CA ARG A 54 -5.05 8.72 -2.43
C ARG A 54 -4.56 9.44 -1.18
N THR A 55 -4.29 8.71 -0.11
CA THR A 55 -3.75 9.28 1.14
C THR A 55 -2.37 9.86 0.93
N ILE A 56 -1.50 9.15 0.17
CA ILE A 56 -0.16 9.63 -0.16
C ILE A 56 -0.25 10.88 -1.06
N MET A 57 -1.06 10.86 -2.12
CA MET A 57 -1.24 12.03 -3.00
C MET A 57 -1.84 13.25 -2.28
N LYS A 58 -2.68 13.04 -1.25
CA LYS A 58 -3.18 14.14 -0.41
C LYS A 58 -2.08 14.75 0.46
N ARG A 59 -1.15 13.91 0.95
CA ARG A 59 -0.04 14.34 1.81
C ARG A 59 1.11 14.95 1.02
N PHE A 60 1.35 14.46 -0.19
CA PHE A 60 2.41 14.90 -1.09
C PHE A 60 1.79 15.30 -2.43
N PRO A 61 1.47 16.59 -2.66
CA PRO A 61 0.76 17.04 -3.85
C PRO A 61 1.58 16.90 -5.15
N ASP A 62 2.91 16.94 -5.06
CA ASP A 62 3.85 16.70 -6.18
C ASP A 62 3.99 15.21 -6.55
N VAL A 63 3.14 14.36 -5.99
CA VAL A 63 3.13 12.92 -6.22
C VAL A 63 1.85 12.53 -6.92
N LYS A 64 1.96 11.80 -8.04
CA LYS A 64 0.82 11.18 -8.72
C LYS A 64 1.08 9.69 -8.92
N TYR A 65 0.07 8.89 -8.61
CA TYR A 65 0.07 7.46 -8.89
C TYR A 65 -1.09 7.10 -9.80
N ARG A 66 -0.83 6.23 -10.77
CA ARG A 66 -1.86 5.49 -11.50
C ARG A 66 -2.05 4.17 -10.79
N PHE A 67 -3.25 3.91 -10.29
CA PHE A 67 -3.57 2.65 -9.63
C PHE A 67 -4.78 2.01 -10.28
N GLY A 68 -4.78 0.69 -10.37
CA GLY A 68 -5.87 -0.09 -10.94
C GLY A 68 -5.83 -1.53 -10.47
N GLU A 69 -6.96 -2.21 -10.56
CA GLU A 69 -7.01 -3.66 -10.42
C GLU A 69 -6.51 -4.31 -11.72
N VAL A 70 -5.76 -5.39 -11.59
CA VAL A 70 -5.32 -6.16 -12.76
C VAL A 70 -6.53 -6.92 -13.30
N ALA A 71 -6.69 -6.97 -14.63
CA ALA A 71 -7.87 -7.56 -15.28
C ALA A 71 -8.14 -9.02 -14.89
N ASP A 72 -7.09 -9.76 -14.53
CA ASP A 72 -7.14 -11.14 -14.05
C ASP A 72 -7.66 -11.28 -12.60
N GLY A 73 -7.84 -10.16 -11.87
CA GLY A 73 -8.28 -10.17 -10.47
C GLY A 73 -7.21 -10.64 -9.47
N SER A 74 -6.01 -10.97 -9.95
CA SER A 74 -4.86 -11.42 -9.16
C SER A 74 -4.31 -10.37 -8.19
N GLY A 75 -4.65 -9.10 -8.35
CA GLY A 75 -4.16 -8.02 -7.49
C GLY A 75 -4.33 -6.64 -8.08
N TRP A 76 -3.50 -5.72 -7.60
CA TRP A 76 -3.52 -4.31 -8.01
C TRP A 76 -2.16 -3.89 -8.56
N LYS A 77 -2.20 -3.02 -9.57
CA LYS A 77 -1.02 -2.35 -10.12
C LYS A 77 -1.01 -0.90 -9.63
N VAL A 78 0.13 -0.42 -9.17
CA VAL A 78 0.39 0.98 -8.82
C VAL A 78 1.61 1.45 -9.59
N GLU A 79 1.50 2.55 -10.32
CA GLU A 79 2.54 3.11 -11.17
C GLU A 79 2.75 4.57 -10.79
N ARG A 80 4.00 4.99 -10.66
CA ARG A 80 4.32 6.37 -10.32
C ARG A 80 4.40 7.21 -11.58
N LEU A 81 3.53 8.21 -11.64
CA LEU A 81 3.49 9.16 -12.75
C LEU A 81 4.39 10.36 -12.47
N GLU A 82 5.00 10.88 -13.52
CA GLU A 82 5.66 12.18 -13.50
C GLU A 82 4.60 13.28 -13.35
N VAL A 83 4.80 14.19 -12.41
CA VAL A 83 3.97 15.38 -12.31
C VAL A 83 4.63 16.44 -13.18
N LYS A 84 4.16 16.59 -14.42
CA LYS A 84 4.52 17.75 -15.24
C LYS A 84 4.04 19.00 -14.51
N LYS A 85 4.99 19.72 -13.90
CA LYS A 85 4.76 21.09 -13.41
C LYS A 85 4.56 21.96 -14.66
N PRO A 86 3.51 22.79 -14.73
CA PRO A 86 3.29 23.71 -15.85
C PRO A 86 4.40 24.75 -15.96
#